data_AF-A0A5B9FZ49-F1
#
_entry.id   AF-A0A5B9FZ49-F1
#
_cell.length_a   1.000
_cell.length_b   1.000
_cell.length_c   1.000
_cell.angle_alpha   90.00
_cell.angle_beta   90.00
_cell.angle_gamma   90.00
#
_symmetry.space_group_name_H-M   'P 1'
#
loop_
_entity.id
_entity.type
_entity.pdbx_description
1 polymer ?
#
loop_
_entity_poly.entity_id
_entity_poly.type
_entity_poly.pdbx_seq_one_letter_code
_entity_poly.pdbx_strand_id
1 'polypeptide(L)'
;MSDDLTVYGGGRVKVSTEEISSDAAQLRDFASVAGGTSFHLAFLDRTLSDRVLVAADAPISAATASQALDDCDAMLRSVRAQAEGIAGALDATANVYGAAEQMSRELMRLAAGEVARRLGGAYPFLLAWLTPTALGAAATWAVTPEHGREALLDLVAQNPRVLNDSRLVDIVRLAVSSVDEFGSGALQLRRDVHWLLSDVLGVVGLSTSAVVVTNALRGVGLARETPVTVVRTKHSTLVEAPAGLAEQAKRIPSSNSQITIERYEVPEGPDRFVVYVGGTKEGGLHPGSEPFDMTSNLAGMGESSPFSRDSAAVTRAVELALKEAGVTPENPIQIAGYSQGAMAALNIANSSDFAVHSVFTVGGPTGELPIPDDVLYLALEHEEDIVTALGGVHRDPDTIVVRRSLFGDGDIPTTSVLPAHELARYQETAALLDDAKEDRVASFVDQTRDFTKGAVGVSSERYLARRKED
;
A
#
# COMPACT_ATOMS: atom_id res chain seq x y z
N MET A 1 -16.01 16.43 8.94
CA MET A 1 -14.88 15.57 8.55
C MET A 1 -13.83 16.51 7.99
N SER A 2 -12.56 16.39 8.41
CA SER A 2 -11.49 17.21 7.84
C SER A 2 -11.23 16.76 6.40
N ASP A 3 -10.80 17.65 5.51
CA ASP A 3 -10.32 17.29 4.17
C ASP A 3 -8.79 17.10 4.14
N ASP A 4 -8.16 17.17 5.32
CA ASP A 4 -6.73 16.95 5.47
C ASP A 4 -6.38 15.48 5.19
N LEU A 5 -5.47 15.27 4.23
CA LEU A 5 -4.87 13.99 3.93
C LEU A 5 -3.44 13.94 4.49
N THR A 6 -3.11 12.86 5.17
CA THR A 6 -1.75 12.56 5.61
C THR A 6 -1.17 11.50 4.69
N VAL A 7 -0.15 11.86 3.91
CA VAL A 7 0.59 10.94 3.05
C VAL A 7 1.91 10.57 3.73
N TYR A 8 2.25 9.29 3.77
CA TYR A 8 3.55 8.81 4.26
C TYR A 8 4.03 7.61 3.41
N GLY A 9 5.36 7.46 3.30
CA GLY A 9 5.96 6.15 2.96
C GLY A 9 5.74 5.19 4.12
N GLY A 10 5.90 3.88 3.98
CA GLY A 10 5.77 2.96 5.14
C GLY A 10 6.59 3.37 6.38
N GLY A 11 7.60 4.22 6.22
CA GLY A 11 8.24 5.02 7.28
C GLY A 11 7.50 6.35 7.60
N ARG A 12 7.21 6.57 8.89
CA ARG A 12 6.46 7.73 9.45
C ARG A 12 7.11 9.13 9.30
N VAL A 13 8.06 9.39 8.39
CA VAL A 13 8.76 10.69 8.29
C VAL A 13 8.66 11.34 6.89
N LYS A 14 8.49 12.67 6.91
CA LYS A 14 7.94 13.56 5.88
C LYS A 14 8.94 14.05 4.81
N VAL A 15 9.95 13.27 4.42
CA VAL A 15 10.99 13.75 3.46
C VAL A 15 11.32 12.68 2.43
N SER A 16 11.00 12.96 1.16
CA SER A 16 11.42 12.14 0.02
C SER A 16 12.91 12.33 -0.24
N THR A 17 13.74 11.40 0.27
CA THR A 17 15.18 11.41 0.01
C THR A 17 15.50 11.16 -1.47
N GLU A 18 14.57 10.53 -2.19
CA GLU A 18 14.67 10.28 -3.62
C GLU A 18 14.49 11.55 -4.46
N GLU A 19 13.51 12.40 -4.13
CA GLU A 19 13.34 13.71 -4.77
C GLU A 19 14.57 14.60 -4.56
N ILE A 20 15.11 14.65 -3.33
CA ILE A 20 16.34 15.39 -3.03
C ILE A 20 17.52 14.86 -3.86
N SER A 21 17.59 13.54 -4.06
CA SER A 21 18.64 12.89 -4.85
C SER A 21 18.47 13.13 -6.36
N SER A 22 17.22 13.21 -6.84
CA SER A 22 16.85 13.53 -8.21
C SER A 22 17.21 14.99 -8.55
N ASP A 23 16.87 15.93 -7.68
CA ASP A 23 17.25 17.35 -7.83
C ASP A 23 18.76 17.55 -7.83
N ALA A 24 19.48 16.82 -6.97
CA ALA A 24 20.94 16.80 -6.98
C ALA A 24 21.51 16.26 -8.30
N ALA A 25 20.87 15.25 -8.89
CA ALA A 25 21.26 14.71 -10.20
C ALA A 25 21.04 15.73 -11.33
N GLN A 26 19.89 16.41 -11.35
CA GLN A 26 19.60 17.46 -12.35
C GLN A 26 20.60 18.62 -12.26
N LEU A 27 21.00 19.03 -11.04
CA LEU A 27 22.01 20.07 -10.83
C LEU A 27 23.40 19.62 -11.31
N ARG A 28 23.75 18.34 -11.16
CA ARG A 28 25.01 17.78 -11.70
C ARG A 28 25.00 17.74 -13.23
N ASP A 29 23.88 17.35 -13.84
CA ASP A 29 23.74 17.37 -15.29
C ASP A 29 23.87 18.79 -15.84
N PHE A 30 23.21 19.75 -15.19
CA PHE A 30 23.35 21.16 -15.53
C PHE A 30 24.80 21.67 -15.37
N ALA A 31 25.48 21.32 -14.27
CA ALA A 31 26.89 21.67 -14.05
C ALA A 31 27.82 21.06 -15.11
N SER A 32 27.53 19.82 -15.54
CA SER A 32 28.25 19.12 -16.61
C SER A 32 28.10 19.86 -17.95
N VAL A 33 26.87 20.24 -18.31
CA VAL A 33 26.58 21.02 -19.52
C VAL A 33 27.26 22.40 -19.48
N ALA A 34 27.20 23.10 -18.35
CA ALA A 34 27.87 24.38 -18.16
C ALA A 34 29.40 24.25 -18.28
N GLY A 35 29.97 23.19 -17.71
CA GLY A 35 31.40 22.87 -17.81
C GLY A 35 31.85 22.54 -19.24
N GLY A 36 31.06 21.76 -19.98
CA GLY A 36 31.32 21.47 -21.39
C GLY A 36 31.26 22.73 -22.26
N THR A 37 30.30 23.61 -21.99
CA THR A 37 30.16 24.90 -22.69
C THR A 37 31.34 25.83 -22.41
N SER A 38 31.73 25.99 -21.14
CA SER A 38 32.93 26.75 -20.73
C SER A 38 34.20 26.21 -21.39
N PHE A 39 34.36 24.89 -21.48
CA PHE A 39 35.50 24.28 -22.17
C PHE A 39 35.55 24.65 -23.67
N HIS A 40 34.41 24.62 -24.36
CA HIS A 40 34.33 25.05 -25.76
C HIS A 40 34.62 26.54 -25.94
N LEU A 41 34.11 27.41 -25.05
CA LEU A 41 34.39 28.84 -25.08
C LEU A 41 35.87 29.15 -24.88
N ALA A 42 36.52 28.50 -23.91
CA ALA A 42 37.96 28.65 -23.67
C ALA A 42 38.82 28.19 -24.86
N PHE A 43 38.35 27.21 -25.64
CA PHE A 43 39.00 26.80 -26.88
C PHE A 43 38.86 27.85 -27.99
N LEU A 44 37.67 28.43 -28.16
CA LEU A 44 37.41 29.51 -29.11
C LEU A 44 38.23 30.76 -28.77
N ASP A 45 38.25 31.15 -27.49
CA ASP A 45 39.01 32.31 -27.00
C ASP A 45 40.53 32.16 -27.26
N ARG A 46 41.11 31.00 -26.97
CA ARG A 46 42.52 30.72 -27.31
C ARG A 46 42.83 30.88 -28.80
N THR A 47 41.86 30.63 -29.66
CA THR A 47 42.00 30.75 -31.11
C THR A 47 41.81 32.19 -31.58
N LEU A 48 41.00 32.97 -30.86
CA LEU A 48 40.62 34.35 -31.16
C LEU A 48 41.28 35.38 -30.22
N SER A 49 42.41 35.04 -29.58
CA SER A 49 43.05 35.91 -28.60
C SER A 49 43.30 37.34 -29.10
N ASP A 50 43.36 38.32 -28.19
CA ASP A 50 43.65 39.73 -28.50
C ASP A 50 44.85 39.92 -29.43
N ARG A 51 45.89 39.11 -29.28
CA ARG A 51 47.07 39.15 -30.16
C ARG A 51 46.74 38.78 -31.60
N VAL A 52 45.88 37.79 -31.81
CA VAL A 52 45.42 37.35 -33.13
C VAL A 52 44.49 38.40 -33.74
N LEU A 53 43.58 38.96 -32.96
CA LEU A 53 42.67 40.02 -33.41
C LEU A 53 43.42 41.29 -33.84
N VAL A 54 44.41 41.70 -33.05
CA VAL A 54 45.28 42.86 -33.38
C VAL A 54 46.14 42.57 -34.60
N ALA A 55 46.71 41.36 -34.72
CA ALA A 55 47.51 40.97 -35.88
C ALA A 55 46.69 40.88 -37.18
N ALA A 56 45.38 40.65 -37.09
CA ALA A 56 44.46 40.53 -38.22
C ALA A 56 43.73 41.84 -38.59
N ASP A 57 44.03 42.96 -37.92
CA ASP A 57 43.32 44.25 -38.08
C ASP A 57 41.79 44.11 -37.93
N ALA A 58 41.37 43.31 -36.95
CA ALA A 58 39.96 42.99 -36.73
C ALA A 58 39.14 44.21 -36.28
N PRO A 59 37.87 44.32 -36.68
CA PRO A 59 37.01 45.44 -36.27
C PRO A 59 36.74 45.44 -34.76
N ILE A 60 36.43 46.60 -34.19
CA ILE A 60 36.12 46.77 -32.75
C ILE A 60 35.02 45.80 -32.27
N SER A 61 34.04 45.47 -33.13
CA SER A 61 32.99 44.50 -32.82
C SER A 61 33.53 43.10 -32.46
N ALA A 62 34.70 42.71 -33.00
CA ALA A 62 35.36 41.45 -32.65
C ALA A 62 35.95 41.47 -31.24
N ALA A 63 36.54 42.60 -30.82
CA ALA A 63 37.03 42.77 -29.45
C ALA A 63 35.87 42.77 -28.43
N THR A 64 34.73 43.40 -28.77
CA THR A 64 33.52 43.34 -27.94
C THR A 64 32.97 41.92 -27.83
N ALA A 65 33.01 41.14 -28.92
CA ALA A 65 32.63 39.73 -28.89
C ALA A 65 33.57 38.88 -28.02
N SER A 66 34.88 39.12 -28.07
CA SER A 66 35.86 38.44 -27.20
C SER A 66 35.57 38.70 -25.72
N GLN A 67 35.35 39.96 -25.34
CA GLN A 67 34.99 40.32 -23.96
C GLN A 67 33.68 39.65 -23.52
N ALA A 68 32.68 39.55 -24.40
CA ALA A 68 31.43 38.87 -24.09
C ALA A 68 31.63 37.34 -23.90
N LEU A 69 32.58 36.72 -24.61
CA LEU A 69 32.94 35.31 -24.42
C LEU A 69 33.62 35.10 -23.06
N ASP A 70 34.52 36.01 -22.64
CA ASP A 70 35.16 35.98 -21.33
C ASP A 70 34.15 36.15 -20.18
N ASP A 71 33.24 37.11 -20.31
CA ASP A 71 32.17 37.34 -19.33
C ASP A 71 31.25 36.12 -19.25
N CYS A 72 30.94 35.49 -20.39
CA CYS A 72 30.15 34.26 -20.44
C CYS A 72 30.86 33.08 -19.78
N ASP A 73 32.16 32.88 -20.03
CA ASP A 73 32.96 31.83 -19.40
C ASP A 73 33.01 32.01 -17.87
N ALA A 74 33.21 33.24 -17.40
CA ALA A 74 33.21 33.57 -15.98
C ALA A 74 31.84 33.27 -15.32
N MET A 75 30.74 33.62 -15.98
CA MET A 75 29.39 33.31 -15.52
C MET A 75 29.14 31.79 -15.48
N LEU A 76 29.51 31.06 -16.53
CA LEU A 76 29.34 29.60 -16.61
C LEU A 76 30.13 28.86 -15.52
N ARG A 77 31.37 29.28 -15.24
CA ARG A 77 32.16 28.73 -14.14
C ARG A 77 31.53 29.00 -12.77
N SER A 78 31.01 30.21 -12.57
CA SER A 78 30.34 30.57 -11.31
C SER A 78 29.06 29.77 -11.09
N VAL A 79 28.23 29.66 -12.12
CA VAL A 79 26.96 28.91 -12.10
C VAL A 79 27.22 27.42 -11.91
N ARG A 80 28.25 26.86 -12.58
CA ARG A 80 28.70 25.48 -12.36
C ARG A 80 29.09 25.24 -10.91
N ALA A 81 29.96 26.08 -10.34
CA ALA A 81 30.44 25.92 -8.97
C ALA A 81 29.29 26.00 -7.94
N GLN A 82 28.30 26.86 -8.19
CA GLN A 82 27.10 26.96 -7.37
C GLN A 82 26.22 25.70 -7.49
N ALA A 83 25.99 25.22 -8.71
CA ALA A 83 25.21 24.00 -8.95
C ALA A 83 25.87 22.76 -8.31
N GLU A 84 27.19 22.58 -8.46
CA GLU A 84 27.95 21.51 -7.79
C GLU A 84 27.88 21.63 -6.26
N GLY A 85 27.97 22.85 -5.73
CA GLY A 85 27.85 23.11 -4.29
C GLY A 85 26.46 22.79 -3.72
N ILE A 86 25.39 23.17 -4.43
CA ILE A 86 24.01 22.86 -4.04
C ILE A 86 23.76 21.35 -4.15
N ALA A 87 24.19 20.71 -5.24
CA ALA A 87 24.05 19.26 -5.41
C ALA A 87 24.73 18.48 -4.27
N GLY A 88 25.97 18.86 -3.90
CA GLY A 88 26.67 18.23 -2.79
C GLY A 88 25.99 18.45 -1.43
N ALA A 89 25.37 19.62 -1.21
CA ALA A 89 24.60 19.89 0.00
C ALA A 89 23.29 19.07 0.05
N LEU A 90 22.63 18.88 -1.08
CA LEU A 90 21.44 18.03 -1.21
C LEU A 90 21.78 16.56 -0.95
N ASP A 91 22.86 16.03 -1.53
CA ASP A 91 23.31 14.65 -1.25
C ASP A 91 23.63 14.43 0.23
N ALA A 92 24.34 15.38 0.86
CA ALA A 92 24.64 15.31 2.29
C ALA A 92 23.37 15.33 3.14
N THR A 93 22.38 16.12 2.73
CA THR A 93 21.07 16.22 3.38
C THR A 93 20.29 14.90 3.21
N ALA A 94 20.18 14.36 2.00
CA ALA A 94 19.54 13.08 1.74
C ALA A 94 20.15 11.93 2.56
N ASN A 95 21.49 11.87 2.63
CA ASN A 95 22.19 10.86 3.43
C ASN A 95 21.92 11.00 4.93
N VAL A 96 21.93 12.22 5.48
CA VAL A 96 21.65 12.46 6.90
C VAL A 96 20.18 12.17 7.23
N TYR A 97 19.24 12.57 6.38
CA TYR A 97 17.84 12.24 6.55
C TYR A 97 17.60 10.73 6.45
N GLY A 98 18.17 10.06 5.45
CA GLY A 98 18.07 8.60 5.31
C GLY A 98 18.64 7.85 6.52
N ALA A 99 19.79 8.27 7.03
CA ALA A 99 20.39 7.69 8.23
C ALA A 99 19.57 7.98 9.50
N ALA A 100 19.05 9.21 9.66
CA ALA A 100 18.20 9.58 10.78
C ALA A 100 16.87 8.83 10.75
N GLU A 101 16.29 8.64 9.57
CA GLU A 101 15.07 7.89 9.38
C GLU A 101 15.28 6.40 9.67
N GLN A 102 16.36 5.80 9.16
CA GLN A 102 16.73 4.41 9.47
C GLN A 102 16.95 4.23 10.98
N MET A 103 17.67 5.14 11.63
CA MET A 103 17.89 5.10 13.07
C MET A 103 16.59 5.31 13.86
N SER A 104 15.70 6.20 13.41
CA SER A 104 14.38 6.40 14.01
C SER A 104 13.51 5.15 13.88
N ARG A 105 13.48 4.53 12.69
CA ARG A 105 12.79 3.25 12.44
C ARG A 105 13.31 2.16 13.37
N GLU A 106 14.62 2.05 13.51
CA GLU A 106 15.25 1.02 14.34
C GLU A 106 15.03 1.27 15.84
N LEU A 107 15.12 2.51 16.30
CA LEU A 107 14.79 2.89 17.68
C LEU A 107 13.32 2.68 18.01
N MET A 108 12.41 3.07 17.11
CA MET A 108 10.97 2.86 17.30
C MET A 108 10.62 1.38 17.28
N ARG A 109 11.24 0.58 16.40
CA ARG A 109 11.08 -0.88 16.38
C ARG A 109 11.54 -1.51 17.69
N LEU A 110 12.71 -1.11 18.19
CA LEU A 110 13.22 -1.61 19.48
C LEU A 110 12.34 -1.19 20.65
N ALA A 111 11.84 0.05 20.66
CA ALA A 111 10.94 0.56 21.70
C ALA A 111 9.58 -0.15 21.67
N ALA A 112 8.96 -0.26 20.49
CA ALA A 112 7.70 -0.96 20.29
C ALA A 112 7.84 -2.44 20.67
N GLY A 113 8.91 -3.11 20.24
CA GLY A 113 9.20 -4.50 20.60
C GLY A 113 9.39 -4.69 22.11
N GLU A 114 10.08 -3.78 22.80
CA GLU A 114 10.24 -3.85 24.27
C GLU A 114 8.93 -3.59 25.02
N VAL A 115 8.11 -2.64 24.55
CA VAL A 115 6.77 -2.40 25.09
C VAL A 115 5.90 -3.66 24.88
N ALA A 116 5.89 -4.22 23.67
CA ALA A 116 5.16 -5.43 23.32
C ALA A 116 5.60 -6.63 24.18
N ARG A 117 6.91 -6.85 24.35
CA ARG A 117 7.46 -7.92 25.20
C ARG A 117 7.07 -7.74 26.67
N ARG A 118 7.13 -6.52 27.22
CA ARG A 118 6.71 -6.25 28.60
C ARG A 118 5.21 -6.47 28.79
N LEU A 119 4.40 -6.01 27.85
CA LEU A 119 2.95 -6.26 27.84
C LEU A 119 2.66 -7.76 27.73
N GLY A 120 3.41 -8.51 26.92
CA GLY A 120 3.31 -9.96 26.81
C GLY A 120 3.61 -10.68 28.12
N GLY A 121 4.67 -10.28 28.82
CA GLY A 121 4.98 -10.85 30.13
C GLY A 121 3.97 -10.50 31.23
N ALA A 122 3.46 -9.26 31.23
CA ALA A 122 2.52 -8.79 32.25
C ALA A 122 1.08 -9.27 32.01
N TYR A 123 0.68 -9.39 30.75
CA TYR A 123 -0.67 -9.70 30.32
C TYR A 123 -0.66 -10.73 29.19
N PRO A 124 -0.16 -11.97 29.43
CA PRO A 124 0.00 -12.99 28.38
C PRO A 124 -1.34 -13.38 27.72
N PHE A 125 -2.47 -13.16 28.41
CA PHE A 125 -3.80 -13.36 27.85
C PHE A 125 -4.17 -12.34 26.75
N LEU A 126 -3.48 -11.20 26.65
CA LEU A 126 -3.68 -10.26 25.54
C LEU A 126 -3.07 -10.76 24.23
N LEU A 127 -2.22 -11.79 24.25
CA LEU A 127 -1.72 -12.43 23.01
C LEU A 127 -2.89 -12.91 22.13
N ALA A 128 -3.92 -13.38 22.82
CA ALA A 128 -5.18 -13.81 22.26
C ALA A 128 -5.98 -12.67 21.59
N TRP A 129 -5.79 -11.43 22.04
CA TRP A 129 -6.46 -10.22 21.54
C TRP A 129 -5.64 -9.45 20.49
N LEU A 130 -4.31 -9.50 20.57
CA LEU A 130 -3.40 -8.67 19.78
C LEU A 130 -2.91 -9.33 18.50
N THR A 131 -3.00 -10.66 18.42
CA THR A 131 -2.85 -11.36 17.15
C THR A 131 -4.18 -11.23 16.40
N PRO A 132 -4.20 -10.85 15.10
CA PRO A 132 -5.40 -10.96 14.25
C PRO A 132 -5.89 -12.41 14.09
N THR A 133 -5.31 -13.34 14.84
CA THR A 133 -5.40 -14.77 14.67
C THR A 133 -5.90 -15.35 15.98
N ALA A 134 -7.20 -15.60 16.00
CA ALA A 134 -7.96 -16.67 16.63
C ALA A 134 -7.35 -17.76 17.55
N LEU A 135 -6.13 -17.74 18.07
CA LEU A 135 -5.87 -18.49 19.30
C LEU A 135 -6.62 -17.86 20.46
N GLY A 136 -6.72 -16.53 20.51
CA GLY A 136 -7.68 -15.88 21.40
C GLY A 136 -9.06 -15.87 20.87
N ALA A 137 -9.33 -15.22 19.74
CA ALA A 137 -10.68 -15.18 19.19
C ALA A 137 -11.28 -16.57 18.90
N ALA A 138 -10.55 -17.63 18.54
CA ALA A 138 -11.11 -18.99 18.43
C ALA A 138 -10.99 -19.86 19.68
N ALA A 139 -10.02 -19.68 20.59
CA ALA A 139 -10.18 -20.36 21.90
C ALA A 139 -11.27 -19.66 22.72
N THR A 140 -11.39 -18.34 22.66
CA THR A 140 -12.51 -17.59 23.22
C THR A 140 -13.78 -17.89 22.41
N TRP A 141 -13.83 -17.90 21.08
CA TRP A 141 -15.06 -18.33 20.36
C TRP A 141 -15.40 -19.80 20.63
N ALA A 142 -14.49 -20.76 20.43
CA ALA A 142 -14.77 -22.18 20.59
C ALA A 142 -15.02 -22.62 22.05
N VAL A 143 -14.48 -21.90 23.05
CA VAL A 143 -14.62 -22.25 24.47
C VAL A 143 -15.59 -21.33 25.22
N THR A 144 -15.96 -20.17 24.66
CA THR A 144 -17.01 -19.29 25.22
C THR A 144 -18.38 -19.75 24.74
N PRO A 145 -19.31 -20.10 25.65
CA PRO A 145 -20.68 -20.44 25.27
C PRO A 145 -21.37 -19.28 24.55
N GLU A 146 -22.43 -19.55 23.77
CA GLU A 146 -23.14 -18.55 22.94
C GLU A 146 -23.42 -17.23 23.68
N HIS A 147 -23.87 -17.31 24.94
CA HIS A 147 -24.15 -16.15 25.81
C HIS A 147 -22.95 -15.22 26.04
N GLY A 148 -21.71 -15.72 26.00
CA GLY A 148 -20.50 -14.92 26.20
C GLY A 148 -19.96 -14.35 24.89
N ARG A 149 -20.30 -14.97 23.75
CA ARG A 149 -20.07 -14.38 22.42
C ARG A 149 -21.00 -13.20 22.19
N GLU A 150 -22.28 -13.35 22.55
CA GLU A 150 -23.27 -12.26 22.53
C GLU A 150 -22.87 -11.12 23.47
N ALA A 151 -22.42 -11.41 24.70
CA ALA A 151 -21.95 -10.37 25.62
C ALA A 151 -20.70 -9.61 25.12
N LEU A 152 -19.80 -10.27 24.39
CA LEU A 152 -18.61 -9.64 23.80
C LEU A 152 -19.00 -8.75 22.61
N LEU A 153 -19.86 -9.27 21.73
CA LEU A 153 -20.44 -8.51 20.61
C LEU A 153 -21.27 -7.33 21.12
N ASP A 154 -22.01 -7.51 22.21
CA ASP A 154 -22.76 -6.47 22.90
C ASP A 154 -21.85 -5.41 23.52
N LEU A 155 -20.74 -5.79 24.16
CA LEU A 155 -19.77 -4.84 24.69
C LEU A 155 -19.15 -3.98 23.57
N VAL A 156 -18.79 -4.62 22.46
CA VAL A 156 -18.24 -4.00 21.25
C VAL A 156 -19.29 -3.09 20.57
N ALA A 157 -20.53 -3.57 20.43
CA ALA A 157 -21.65 -2.83 19.86
C ALA A 157 -22.13 -1.67 20.74
N GLN A 158 -22.00 -1.78 22.07
CA GLN A 158 -22.36 -0.74 23.04
C GLN A 158 -21.26 0.31 23.21
N ASN A 159 -20.03 0.08 22.71
CA ASN A 159 -18.90 0.99 22.82
C ASN A 159 -18.26 1.33 21.46
N PRO A 160 -19.03 1.79 20.45
CA PRO A 160 -18.49 2.10 19.12
C PRO A 160 -17.41 3.19 19.18
N ARG A 161 -17.46 4.08 20.18
CA ARG A 161 -16.41 5.09 20.39
C ARG A 161 -15.03 4.50 20.61
N VAL A 162 -14.93 3.32 21.24
CA VAL A 162 -13.65 2.69 21.53
C VAL A 162 -13.02 2.15 20.25
N LEU A 163 -13.80 1.48 19.39
CA LEU A 163 -13.33 0.87 18.15
C LEU A 163 -13.01 1.88 17.05
N ASN A 164 -13.46 3.12 17.20
CA ASN A 164 -13.26 4.22 16.26
C ASN A 164 -12.39 5.33 16.87
N ASP A 165 -11.60 5.02 17.91
CA ASP A 165 -10.60 5.94 18.48
C ASP A 165 -9.25 5.71 17.78
N SER A 166 -8.71 6.75 17.15
CA SER A 166 -7.46 6.66 16.38
C SER A 166 -6.25 6.21 17.21
N ARG A 167 -6.22 6.51 18.52
CA ARG A 167 -5.14 6.06 19.42
C ARG A 167 -5.24 4.57 19.68
N LEU A 168 -6.45 4.04 19.85
CA LEU A 168 -6.63 2.59 19.98
C LEU A 168 -6.24 1.88 18.68
N VAL A 169 -6.66 2.41 17.52
CA VAL A 169 -6.31 1.85 16.22
C VAL A 169 -4.79 1.78 16.05
N ASP A 170 -4.07 2.83 16.42
CA ASP A 170 -2.60 2.83 16.40
C ASP A 170 -1.98 1.82 17.38
N ILE A 171 -2.52 1.69 18.60
CA ILE A 171 -2.07 0.69 19.56
C ILE A 171 -2.28 -0.73 19.01
N VAL A 172 -3.44 -1.00 18.41
CA VAL A 172 -3.73 -2.30 17.80
C VAL A 172 -2.78 -2.55 16.64
N ARG A 173 -2.57 -1.58 15.76
CA ARG A 173 -1.66 -1.69 14.61
C ARG A 173 -0.24 -2.04 15.06
N LEU A 174 0.27 -1.35 16.07
CA LEU A 174 1.60 -1.62 16.63
C LEU A 174 1.68 -3.00 17.31
N ALA A 175 0.63 -3.39 18.02
CA ALA A 175 0.57 -4.68 18.70
C ALA A 175 0.54 -5.85 17.72
N VAL A 176 -0.28 -5.75 16.65
CA VAL A 176 -0.33 -6.70 15.54
C VAL A 176 1.04 -6.85 14.88
N SER A 177 1.76 -5.73 14.74
CA SER A 177 3.08 -5.72 14.10
C SER A 177 4.22 -6.28 14.97
N SER A 178 3.96 -6.45 16.27
CA SER A 178 4.95 -6.87 17.29
C SER A 178 4.55 -8.19 17.95
N VAL A 179 3.79 -9.04 17.25
CA VAL A 179 3.25 -10.30 17.77
C VAL A 179 4.37 -11.24 18.22
N ASP A 180 5.48 -11.29 17.49
CA ASP A 180 6.61 -12.17 17.81
C ASP A 180 7.29 -11.74 19.12
N GLU A 181 7.54 -10.43 19.29
CA GLU A 181 8.09 -9.85 20.51
C GLU A 181 7.12 -10.01 21.68
N PHE A 182 5.82 -9.82 21.45
CA PHE A 182 4.78 -10.04 22.44
C PHE A 182 4.76 -11.51 22.91
N GLY A 183 4.81 -12.46 22.00
CA GLY A 183 4.88 -13.90 22.29
C GLY A 183 6.14 -14.29 23.05
N SER A 184 7.28 -13.70 22.71
CA SER A 184 8.52 -13.90 23.48
C SER A 184 8.37 -13.44 24.93
N GLY A 185 7.65 -12.34 25.16
CA GLY A 185 7.30 -11.85 26.49
C GLY A 185 6.38 -12.78 27.26
N ALA A 186 5.30 -13.26 26.62
CA ALA A 186 4.31 -14.14 27.24
C ALA A 186 4.91 -15.49 27.69
N LEU A 187 5.85 -16.02 26.91
CA LEU A 187 6.58 -17.24 27.23
C LEU A 187 7.80 -17.02 28.14
N GLN A 188 8.03 -15.78 28.59
CA GLN A 188 9.19 -15.36 29.40
C GLN A 188 10.54 -15.78 28.78
N LEU A 189 10.61 -15.83 27.45
CA LEU A 189 11.82 -16.23 26.74
C LEU A 189 12.88 -15.14 26.89
N ARG A 190 14.13 -15.57 27.04
CA ARG A 190 15.25 -14.63 26.97
C ARG A 190 15.39 -14.12 25.53
N ARG A 191 15.88 -12.89 25.39
CA ARG A 191 16.00 -12.18 24.11
C ARG A 191 16.86 -12.92 23.07
N ASP A 192 17.81 -13.73 23.50
CA ASP A 192 18.67 -14.60 22.68
C ASP A 192 18.00 -15.91 22.23
N VAL A 193 16.80 -16.20 22.70
CA VAL A 193 16.06 -17.45 22.45
C VAL A 193 14.78 -17.20 21.63
N HIS A 194 14.55 -15.97 21.13
CA HIS A 194 13.36 -15.63 20.33
C HIS A 194 13.27 -16.43 19.01
N TRP A 195 14.39 -16.86 18.42
CA TRP A 195 14.42 -17.78 17.28
C TRP A 195 13.79 -19.15 17.61
N LEU A 196 13.71 -19.53 18.89
CA LEU A 196 13.06 -20.76 19.32
C LEU A 196 11.52 -20.70 19.10
N LEU A 197 10.90 -19.51 19.10
CA LEU A 197 9.49 -19.34 18.68
C LEU A 197 9.32 -19.66 17.19
N SER A 198 10.26 -19.23 16.36
CA SER A 198 10.29 -19.53 14.92
C SER A 198 10.36 -21.04 14.66
N ASP A 199 11.26 -21.75 15.36
CA ASP A 199 11.51 -23.18 15.09
C ASP A 199 10.57 -24.14 15.84
N VAL A 200 10.16 -23.81 17.08
CA VAL A 200 9.35 -24.71 17.93
C VAL A 200 7.85 -24.46 17.79
N LEU A 201 7.44 -23.20 17.62
CA LEU A 201 6.03 -22.84 17.46
C LEU A 201 5.64 -22.57 16.01
N GLY A 202 6.62 -22.40 15.11
CA GLY A 202 6.36 -22.19 13.69
C GLY A 202 5.60 -20.90 13.41
N VAL A 203 5.67 -19.91 14.31
CA VAL A 203 4.96 -18.62 14.18
C VAL A 203 6.00 -17.51 14.08
N VAL A 204 6.15 -16.95 12.87
CA VAL A 204 6.93 -15.75 12.60
C VAL A 204 6.06 -14.80 11.78
N GLY A 205 5.72 -13.67 12.37
CA GLY A 205 4.92 -12.63 11.73
C GLY A 205 3.43 -12.97 11.57
N LEU A 206 2.70 -11.99 11.04
CA LEU A 206 1.25 -12.01 10.94
C LEU A 206 0.70 -13.14 10.06
N SER A 207 1.27 -13.35 8.87
CA SER A 207 0.77 -14.34 7.91
C SER A 207 0.95 -15.78 8.41
N THR A 208 2.10 -16.10 9.01
CA THR A 208 2.34 -17.43 9.58
C THR A 208 1.44 -17.72 10.78
N SER A 209 1.21 -16.70 11.62
CA SER A 209 0.22 -16.79 12.71
C SER A 209 -1.16 -17.15 12.18
N ALA A 210 -1.57 -16.55 11.06
CA ALA A 210 -2.87 -16.78 10.46
C ALA A 210 -3.01 -18.21 9.94
N VAL A 211 -1.95 -18.81 9.38
CA VAL A 211 -1.94 -20.22 8.97
C VAL A 211 -2.13 -21.17 10.15
N VAL A 212 -1.39 -20.98 11.25
CA VAL A 212 -1.52 -21.84 12.45
C VAL A 212 -2.93 -21.82 13.00
N VAL A 213 -3.51 -20.63 13.09
CA VAL A 213 -4.85 -20.43 13.64
C VAL A 213 -5.93 -20.96 12.71
N THR A 214 -5.80 -20.73 11.40
CA THR A 214 -6.70 -21.31 10.40
C THR A 214 -6.73 -22.83 10.54
N ASN A 215 -5.57 -23.48 10.69
CA ASN A 215 -5.48 -24.93 10.85
C ASN A 215 -6.10 -25.42 12.18
N ALA A 216 -5.92 -24.69 13.28
CA ALA A 216 -6.55 -25.02 14.56
C ALA A 216 -8.09 -24.93 14.48
N LEU A 217 -8.61 -23.87 13.86
CA LEU A 217 -10.04 -23.68 13.63
C LEU A 217 -10.63 -24.76 12.72
N ARG A 218 -9.91 -25.16 11.66
CA ARG A 218 -10.30 -26.26 10.78
C ARG A 218 -10.49 -27.58 11.54
N GLY A 219 -9.64 -27.84 12.53
CA GLY A 219 -9.73 -29.03 13.38
C GLY A 219 -11.05 -29.17 14.16
N VAL A 220 -11.76 -28.06 14.38
CA VAL A 220 -13.08 -28.03 15.05
C VAL A 220 -14.23 -27.69 14.11
N GLY A 221 -14.00 -27.73 12.79
CA GLY A 221 -15.03 -27.51 11.75
C GLY A 221 -15.31 -26.05 11.41
N LEU A 222 -14.47 -25.11 11.83
CA LEU A 222 -14.54 -23.67 11.51
C LEU A 222 -13.44 -23.27 10.52
N ALA A 223 -13.58 -22.10 9.88
CA ALA A 223 -12.56 -21.55 8.96
C ALA A 223 -12.06 -22.55 7.88
N ARG A 224 -12.93 -23.47 7.47
CA ARG A 224 -12.64 -24.44 6.42
C ARG A 224 -12.91 -23.79 5.08
N GLU A 225 -11.84 -23.65 4.29
CA GLU A 225 -11.95 -23.20 2.92
C GLU A 225 -12.49 -24.31 2.02
N THR A 226 -13.44 -23.97 1.16
CA THR A 226 -14.08 -24.89 0.21
C THR A 226 -13.90 -24.39 -1.23
N PRO A 227 -14.03 -25.25 -2.25
CA PRO A 227 -13.98 -24.83 -3.64
C PRO A 227 -15.03 -23.76 -3.97
N VAL A 228 -14.71 -22.86 -4.90
CA VAL A 228 -15.64 -21.80 -5.36
C VAL A 228 -16.00 -21.96 -6.83
N THR A 229 -17.13 -21.38 -7.21
CA THR A 229 -17.53 -21.07 -8.57
C THR A 229 -17.83 -19.59 -8.69
N VAL A 230 -17.72 -19.06 -9.90
CA VAL A 230 -18.17 -17.72 -10.26
C VAL A 230 -19.20 -17.81 -11.36
N VAL A 231 -20.13 -16.87 -11.36
CA VAL A 231 -21.14 -16.72 -12.42
C VAL A 231 -21.22 -15.25 -12.77
N ARG A 232 -21.09 -14.94 -14.06
CA ARG A 232 -21.35 -13.61 -14.60
C ARG A 232 -22.83 -13.25 -14.43
N THR A 233 -23.10 -12.18 -13.69
CA THR A 233 -24.46 -11.72 -13.38
C THR A 233 -24.90 -10.52 -14.21
N LYS A 234 -23.96 -9.70 -14.67
CA LYS A 234 -24.21 -8.52 -15.49
C LYS A 234 -23.08 -8.32 -16.49
N HIS A 235 -23.44 -7.84 -17.67
CA HIS A 235 -22.53 -7.44 -18.72
C HIS A 235 -23.01 -6.13 -19.34
N SER A 236 -22.08 -5.20 -19.58
CA SER A 236 -22.30 -3.94 -20.31
C SER A 236 -21.25 -3.84 -21.41
N THR A 237 -21.61 -3.30 -22.58
CA THR A 237 -20.79 -3.32 -23.81
C THR A 237 -20.11 -1.98 -24.14
N LEU A 238 -20.16 -1.01 -23.22
CA LEU A 238 -19.42 0.25 -23.34
C LEU A 238 -19.17 0.81 -21.95
N VAL A 239 -17.92 1.16 -21.66
CA VAL A 239 -17.47 1.63 -20.34
C VAL A 239 -16.44 2.72 -20.55
N GLU A 240 -16.62 3.85 -19.88
CA GLU A 240 -15.59 4.89 -19.88
C GLU A 240 -14.47 4.50 -18.91
N ALA A 241 -13.22 4.74 -19.30
CA ALA A 241 -12.07 4.57 -18.41
C ALA A 241 -12.25 5.38 -17.13
N PRO A 242 -11.84 4.87 -15.96
CA PRO A 242 -11.93 5.63 -14.71
C PRO A 242 -11.03 6.87 -14.80
N ALA A 243 -11.59 8.04 -14.52
CA ALA A 243 -10.85 9.31 -14.61
C ALA A 243 -9.79 9.49 -13.50
N GLY A 244 -9.90 8.70 -12.43
CA GLY A 244 -9.08 8.76 -11.23
C GLY A 244 -9.52 7.72 -10.19
N LEU A 245 -8.97 7.81 -8.99
CA LEU A 245 -9.21 6.89 -7.88
C LEU A 245 -10.62 7.02 -7.31
N ALA A 246 -11.26 8.18 -7.42
CA ALA A 246 -12.65 8.35 -6.99
C ALA A 246 -13.59 7.44 -7.79
N GLU A 247 -13.42 7.39 -9.11
CA GLU A 247 -14.21 6.52 -9.98
C GLU A 247 -13.85 5.05 -9.78
N GLN A 248 -12.58 4.72 -9.51
CA GLN A 248 -12.21 3.36 -9.14
C GLN A 248 -12.90 2.92 -7.83
N ALA A 249 -12.88 3.75 -6.79
CA ALA A 249 -13.53 3.45 -5.51
C ALA A 249 -15.05 3.33 -5.64
N LYS A 250 -15.69 4.10 -6.53
CA LYS A 250 -17.13 3.99 -6.83
C LYS A 250 -17.50 2.69 -7.54
N ARG A 251 -16.59 2.13 -8.35
CA ARG A 251 -16.80 0.88 -9.09
C ARG A 251 -16.62 -0.38 -8.23
N ILE A 252 -16.04 -0.25 -7.04
CA ILE A 252 -15.97 -1.32 -6.04
C ILE A 252 -17.39 -1.80 -5.70
N PRO A 253 -17.68 -3.10 -5.87
CA PRO A 253 -19.04 -3.58 -5.72
C PRO A 253 -19.46 -3.70 -4.23
N SER A 254 -20.55 -3.01 -3.88
CA SER A 254 -21.18 -3.07 -2.56
C SER A 254 -22.45 -3.93 -2.51
N SER A 255 -23.00 -4.33 -3.65
CA SER A 255 -24.23 -5.15 -3.77
C SER A 255 -23.93 -6.66 -3.83
N ASN A 256 -24.87 -7.47 -4.32
CA ASN A 256 -24.75 -8.94 -4.28
C ASN A 256 -23.56 -9.50 -5.08
N SER A 257 -23.22 -8.92 -6.23
CA SER A 257 -22.02 -9.32 -6.97
C SER A 257 -20.78 -8.81 -6.23
N GLN A 258 -19.73 -9.61 -6.14
CA GLN A 258 -18.55 -9.26 -5.34
C GLN A 258 -17.36 -8.79 -6.18
N ILE A 259 -17.37 -9.02 -7.50
CA ILE A 259 -16.25 -8.67 -8.39
C ILE A 259 -16.81 -7.94 -9.61
N THR A 260 -16.15 -6.86 -10.03
CA THR A 260 -16.37 -6.21 -11.33
C THR A 260 -15.07 -6.24 -12.12
N ILE A 261 -15.11 -6.66 -13.38
CA ILE A 261 -13.95 -6.65 -14.30
C ILE A 261 -14.32 -5.84 -15.53
N GLU A 262 -13.49 -4.85 -15.84
CA GLU A 262 -13.64 -4.00 -17.01
C GLU A 262 -12.49 -4.25 -17.98
N ARG A 263 -12.81 -4.38 -19.27
CA ARG A 263 -11.85 -4.63 -20.34
C ARG A 263 -11.74 -3.42 -21.25
N TYR A 264 -10.51 -3.01 -21.52
CA TYR A 264 -10.16 -1.88 -22.36
C TYR A 264 -9.21 -2.34 -23.46
N GLU A 265 -9.61 -2.15 -24.71
CA GLU A 265 -8.78 -2.41 -25.89
C GLU A 265 -7.84 -1.23 -26.12
N VAL A 266 -6.54 -1.50 -26.21
CA VAL A 266 -5.51 -0.49 -26.49
C VAL A 266 -5.01 -0.66 -27.93
N PRO A 267 -4.79 0.43 -28.70
CA PRO A 267 -4.18 0.32 -30.01
C PRO A 267 -2.81 -0.37 -29.95
N GLU A 268 -2.61 -1.40 -30.78
CA GLU A 268 -1.31 -2.05 -31.00
C GLU A 268 -0.66 -2.67 -29.73
N GLY A 269 -1.46 -3.10 -28.76
CA GLY A 269 -0.96 -3.76 -27.55
C GLY A 269 -1.96 -4.78 -26.97
N PRO A 270 -1.57 -5.51 -25.91
CA PRO A 270 -2.51 -6.37 -25.21
C PRO A 270 -3.61 -5.53 -24.57
N ASP A 271 -4.78 -6.13 -24.36
CA ASP A 271 -5.87 -5.46 -23.63
C ASP A 271 -5.48 -5.18 -22.19
N ARG A 272 -6.14 -4.17 -21.63
CA ARG A 272 -5.98 -3.71 -20.24
C ARG A 272 -7.22 -4.09 -19.46
N PHE A 273 -7.03 -4.60 -18.25
CA PHE A 273 -8.13 -4.96 -17.36
C PHE A 273 -8.09 -4.11 -16.10
N VAL A 274 -9.24 -3.61 -15.68
CA VAL A 274 -9.40 -2.95 -14.38
C VAL A 274 -10.39 -3.75 -13.56
N VAL A 275 -9.96 -4.17 -12.37
CA VAL A 275 -10.63 -5.15 -11.53
C VAL A 275 -11.01 -4.49 -10.21
N TYR A 276 -12.25 -4.68 -9.79
CA TYR A 276 -12.78 -4.13 -8.56
C TYR A 276 -13.31 -5.25 -7.67
N VAL A 277 -12.77 -5.36 -6.45
CA VAL A 277 -13.09 -6.43 -5.53
C VAL A 277 -13.76 -5.88 -4.27
N GLY A 278 -14.97 -6.35 -4.01
CA GLY A 278 -15.77 -5.95 -2.85
C GLY A 278 -15.24 -6.50 -1.52
N GLY A 279 -15.79 -5.97 -0.43
CA GLY A 279 -15.50 -6.44 0.93
C GLY A 279 -16.38 -7.63 1.35
N THR A 280 -16.26 -7.98 2.63
CA THR A 280 -16.99 -9.08 3.27
C THR A 280 -18.51 -8.90 3.16
N LYS A 281 -19.20 -10.00 2.83
CA LYS A 281 -20.66 -10.11 2.74
C LYS A 281 -21.26 -10.82 3.95
N GLU A 282 -20.55 -11.80 4.51
CA GLU A 282 -20.99 -12.56 5.68
C GLU A 282 -19.97 -12.54 6.82
N GLY A 283 -20.42 -12.21 8.04
CA GLY A 283 -19.56 -12.11 9.22
C GLY A 283 -19.25 -13.44 9.93
N GLY A 284 -19.72 -14.57 9.41
CA GLY A 284 -19.60 -15.88 10.07
C GLY A 284 -18.26 -16.58 9.81
N LEU A 285 -17.72 -17.27 10.83
CA LEU A 285 -16.57 -18.18 10.72
C LEU A 285 -16.97 -19.62 10.37
N HIS A 286 -18.27 -19.91 10.33
CA HIS A 286 -18.79 -21.14 9.76
C HIS A 286 -18.81 -20.97 8.23
N PRO A 287 -18.22 -21.89 7.47
CA PRO A 287 -18.23 -21.79 6.01
C PRO A 287 -19.67 -21.91 5.50
N GLY A 288 -20.17 -20.82 4.92
CA GLY A 288 -21.49 -20.74 4.31
C GLY A 288 -21.43 -21.00 2.80
N SER A 289 -22.43 -20.51 2.07
CA SER A 289 -22.42 -20.53 0.59
C SER A 289 -21.68 -19.32 -0.01
N GLU A 290 -21.50 -18.26 0.76
CA GLU A 290 -20.86 -17.01 0.37
C GLU A 290 -19.35 -17.07 0.64
N PRO A 291 -18.48 -16.97 -0.38
CA PRO A 291 -17.04 -17.02 -0.18
C PRO A 291 -16.42 -15.72 0.37
N PHE A 292 -17.12 -14.58 0.30
CA PHE A 292 -16.66 -13.32 0.89
C PHE A 292 -17.06 -13.25 2.36
N ASP A 293 -16.50 -14.17 3.16
CA ASP A 293 -16.85 -14.40 4.57
C ASP A 293 -15.64 -14.25 5.51
N MET A 294 -15.85 -14.39 6.83
CA MET A 294 -14.73 -14.32 7.79
C MET A 294 -13.75 -15.48 7.67
N THR A 295 -14.14 -16.62 7.08
CA THR A 295 -13.22 -17.73 6.83
C THR A 295 -12.16 -17.34 5.80
N SER A 296 -12.57 -16.64 4.74
CA SER A 296 -11.67 -16.08 3.73
C SER A 296 -10.87 -14.89 4.23
N ASN A 297 -11.36 -14.11 5.21
CA ASN A 297 -10.56 -13.06 5.84
C ASN A 297 -9.34 -13.66 6.55
N LEU A 298 -9.57 -14.72 7.33
CA LEU A 298 -8.50 -15.37 8.07
C LEU A 298 -7.55 -16.12 7.14
N ALA A 299 -8.08 -16.85 6.14
CA ALA A 299 -7.26 -17.56 5.17
C ALA A 299 -6.42 -16.60 4.31
N GLY A 300 -7.00 -15.48 3.86
CA GLY A 300 -6.34 -14.49 3.01
C GLY A 300 -5.16 -13.81 3.69
N MET A 301 -5.24 -13.58 5.00
CA MET A 301 -4.13 -13.06 5.80
C MET A 301 -2.94 -14.02 5.84
N GLY A 302 -3.21 -15.33 5.85
CA GLY A 302 -2.18 -16.36 5.90
C GLY A 302 -1.60 -16.74 4.54
N GLU A 303 -2.22 -16.30 3.45
CA GLU A 303 -1.92 -16.78 2.09
C GLU A 303 -0.49 -16.46 1.64
N SER A 304 0.05 -15.32 2.07
CA SER A 304 1.43 -14.92 1.81
C SER A 304 2.48 -15.68 2.64
N SER A 305 2.06 -16.50 3.60
CA SER A 305 2.97 -17.31 4.41
C SER A 305 3.55 -18.46 3.57
N PRO A 306 4.86 -18.74 3.67
CA PRO A 306 5.47 -19.91 3.00
C PRO A 306 4.91 -21.26 3.52
N PHE A 307 4.20 -21.23 4.66
CA PHE A 307 3.54 -22.41 5.24
C PHE A 307 2.08 -22.56 4.79
N SER A 308 1.54 -21.60 4.05
CA SER A 308 0.21 -21.73 3.48
C SER A 308 0.19 -22.81 2.39
N ARG A 309 -0.91 -23.56 2.34
CA ARG A 309 -1.14 -24.61 1.33
C ARG A 309 -2.38 -24.38 0.47
N ASP A 310 -3.22 -23.43 0.88
CA ASP A 310 -4.48 -23.12 0.23
C ASP A 310 -4.61 -21.61 0.07
N SER A 311 -5.17 -21.17 -1.05
CA SER A 311 -5.60 -19.79 -1.25
C SER A 311 -7.00 -19.56 -0.68
N ALA A 312 -7.27 -18.34 -0.21
CA ALA A 312 -8.59 -17.99 0.29
C ALA A 312 -9.65 -18.13 -0.82
N ALA A 313 -10.90 -18.46 -0.48
CA ALA A 313 -11.97 -18.55 -1.48
C ALA A 313 -12.22 -17.22 -2.19
N VAL A 314 -12.04 -16.09 -1.49
CA VAL A 314 -12.08 -14.76 -2.12
C VAL A 314 -11.01 -14.61 -3.20
N THR A 315 -9.75 -14.99 -2.94
CA THR A 315 -8.67 -14.95 -3.93
C THR A 315 -9.00 -15.83 -5.13
N ARG A 316 -9.39 -17.10 -4.88
CA ARG A 316 -9.79 -18.05 -5.92
C ARG A 316 -10.97 -17.56 -6.75
N ALA A 317 -11.92 -16.86 -6.13
CA ALA A 317 -13.04 -16.27 -6.85
C ALA A 317 -12.58 -15.17 -7.82
N VAL A 318 -11.63 -14.33 -7.41
CA VAL A 318 -11.01 -13.32 -8.28
C VAL A 318 -10.25 -13.99 -9.42
N GLU A 319 -9.42 -15.00 -9.15
CA GLU A 319 -8.70 -15.76 -10.19
C GLU A 319 -9.64 -16.38 -11.22
N LEU A 320 -10.74 -17.00 -10.77
CA LEU A 320 -11.73 -17.61 -11.66
C LEU A 320 -12.46 -16.55 -12.49
N ALA A 321 -12.82 -15.41 -11.89
CA ALA A 321 -13.45 -14.31 -12.61
C ALA A 321 -12.52 -13.71 -13.68
N LEU A 322 -11.23 -13.53 -13.37
CA LEU A 322 -10.21 -13.09 -14.33
C LEU A 322 -10.08 -14.07 -15.51
N LYS A 323 -10.01 -15.37 -15.21
CA LYS A 323 -9.96 -16.43 -16.23
C LYS A 323 -11.24 -16.44 -17.09
N GLU A 324 -12.42 -16.25 -16.50
CA GLU A 324 -13.70 -16.16 -17.23
C GLU A 324 -13.82 -14.86 -18.06
N ALA A 325 -13.20 -13.77 -17.63
CA ALA A 325 -13.09 -12.52 -18.38
C ALA A 325 -12.11 -12.61 -19.57
N GLY A 326 -11.34 -13.69 -19.66
CA GLY A 326 -10.36 -13.93 -20.72
C GLY A 326 -8.99 -13.29 -20.47
N VAL A 327 -8.67 -12.96 -19.22
CA VAL A 327 -7.36 -12.43 -18.84
C VAL A 327 -6.30 -13.51 -18.96
N THR A 328 -5.19 -13.18 -19.62
CA THR A 328 -4.00 -14.02 -19.73
C THR A 328 -2.80 -13.34 -19.03
N PRO A 329 -1.68 -14.06 -18.79
CA PRO A 329 -0.48 -13.47 -18.21
C PRO A 329 0.11 -12.29 -19.02
N GLU A 330 -0.23 -12.17 -20.30
CA GLU A 330 0.20 -11.07 -21.17
C GLU A 330 -0.67 -9.80 -21.03
N ASN A 331 -1.83 -9.90 -20.39
CA ASN A 331 -2.73 -8.77 -20.17
C ASN A 331 -2.37 -8.05 -18.86
N PRO A 332 -1.95 -6.77 -18.91
CA PRO A 332 -1.75 -5.99 -17.70
C PRO A 332 -3.07 -5.71 -16.98
N ILE A 333 -3.01 -5.67 -15.65
CA ILE A 333 -4.18 -5.50 -14.79
C ILE A 333 -3.96 -4.39 -13.76
N GLN A 334 -4.96 -3.56 -13.54
CA GLN A 334 -5.09 -2.74 -12.33
C GLN A 334 -6.15 -3.33 -11.41
N ILE A 335 -5.87 -3.39 -10.11
CA ILE A 335 -6.80 -3.95 -9.13
C ILE A 335 -7.09 -2.94 -8.03
N ALA A 336 -8.37 -2.64 -7.81
CA ALA A 336 -8.84 -1.90 -6.66
C ALA A 336 -9.66 -2.80 -5.74
N GLY A 337 -9.31 -2.85 -4.46
CA GLY A 337 -9.92 -3.77 -3.50
C GLY A 337 -10.33 -3.08 -2.21
N TYR A 338 -11.51 -3.40 -1.69
CA TYR A 338 -12.01 -2.87 -0.42
C TYR A 338 -12.04 -3.93 0.67
N SER A 339 -11.54 -3.58 1.88
CA SER A 339 -11.58 -4.45 3.05
C SER A 339 -10.98 -5.83 2.74
N GLN A 340 -11.74 -6.92 2.78
CA GLN A 340 -11.30 -8.25 2.34
C GLN A 340 -10.77 -8.28 0.89
N GLY A 341 -11.43 -7.56 -0.02
CA GLY A 341 -11.02 -7.46 -1.42
C GLY A 341 -9.66 -6.80 -1.61
N ALA A 342 -9.22 -5.97 -0.65
CA ALA A 342 -7.88 -5.40 -0.65
C ALA A 342 -6.80 -6.46 -0.40
N MET A 343 -7.04 -7.41 0.52
CA MET A 343 -6.13 -8.55 0.72
C MET A 343 -6.10 -9.44 -0.52
N ALA A 344 -7.28 -9.72 -1.10
CA ALA A 344 -7.35 -10.50 -2.33
C ALA A 344 -6.57 -9.82 -3.48
N ALA A 345 -6.66 -8.49 -3.62
CA ALA A 345 -5.91 -7.74 -4.62
C ALA A 345 -4.39 -7.91 -4.48
N LEU A 346 -3.85 -7.82 -3.25
CA LEU A 346 -2.42 -8.06 -3.01
C LEU A 346 -2.03 -9.53 -3.19
N ASN A 347 -2.89 -10.49 -2.79
CA ASN A 347 -2.61 -11.91 -3.03
C ASN A 347 -2.55 -12.23 -4.53
N ILE A 348 -3.43 -11.61 -5.35
CA ILE A 348 -3.36 -11.71 -6.81
C ILE A 348 -2.09 -11.05 -7.36
N ALA A 349 -1.69 -9.89 -6.83
CA ALA A 349 -0.45 -9.23 -7.26
C ALA A 349 0.80 -10.08 -6.98
N ASN A 350 0.80 -10.83 -5.88
CA ASN A 350 1.89 -11.77 -5.56
C ASN A 350 1.80 -13.10 -6.32
N SER A 351 0.75 -13.32 -7.13
CA SER A 351 0.64 -14.50 -7.98
C SER A 351 1.41 -14.31 -9.27
N SER A 352 2.18 -15.32 -9.68
CA SER A 352 2.88 -15.32 -10.98
C SER A 352 1.96 -15.49 -12.19
N ASP A 353 0.66 -15.73 -11.97
CA ASP A 353 -0.30 -16.00 -13.04
C ASP A 353 -0.85 -14.72 -13.71
N PHE A 354 -0.65 -13.55 -13.11
CA PHE A 354 -1.25 -12.29 -13.55
C PHE A 354 -0.23 -11.15 -13.59
N ALA A 355 -0.21 -10.40 -14.70
CA ALA A 355 0.61 -9.20 -14.83
C ALA A 355 -0.07 -7.99 -14.16
N VAL A 356 -0.01 -7.92 -12.83
CA VAL A 356 -0.56 -6.78 -12.09
C VAL A 356 0.36 -5.58 -12.24
N HIS A 357 -0.19 -4.47 -12.72
CA HIS A 357 0.52 -3.20 -12.91
C HIS A 357 0.40 -2.29 -11.70
N SER A 358 -0.81 -2.18 -11.14
CA SER A 358 -1.04 -1.37 -9.94
C SER A 358 -2.13 -1.94 -9.05
N VAL A 359 -2.00 -1.68 -7.75
CA VAL A 359 -2.97 -2.04 -6.73
C VAL A 359 -3.39 -0.79 -5.95
N PHE A 360 -4.70 -0.58 -5.83
CA PHE A 360 -5.31 0.48 -5.00
C PHE A 360 -6.16 -0.16 -3.91
N THR A 361 -5.68 -0.16 -2.66
CA THR A 361 -6.42 -0.75 -1.55
C THR A 361 -7.19 0.30 -0.78
N VAL A 362 -8.39 -0.05 -0.35
CA VAL A 362 -9.32 0.84 0.34
C VAL A 362 -9.77 0.16 1.63
N GLY A 363 -9.37 0.71 2.78
CA GLY A 363 -9.73 0.18 4.10
C GLY A 363 -9.30 -1.27 4.33
N GLY A 364 -8.25 -1.75 3.65
CA GLY A 364 -7.80 -3.12 3.74
C GLY A 364 -6.81 -3.38 4.89
N PRO A 365 -6.87 -4.53 5.59
CA PRO A 365 -5.84 -4.95 6.54
C PRO A 365 -4.60 -5.47 5.78
N THR A 366 -3.80 -4.56 5.23
CA THR A 366 -2.76 -4.89 4.24
C THR A 366 -1.32 -4.58 4.66
N GLY A 367 -1.12 -3.97 5.84
CA GLY A 367 0.17 -3.41 6.26
C GLY A 367 1.38 -4.35 6.14
N GLU A 368 1.24 -5.61 6.52
CA GLU A 368 2.34 -6.59 6.48
C GLU A 368 2.23 -7.59 5.31
N LEU A 369 1.27 -7.40 4.41
CA LEU A 369 1.22 -8.21 3.20
C LEU A 369 2.36 -7.80 2.25
N PRO A 370 3.05 -8.78 1.64
CA PRO A 370 4.13 -8.47 0.70
C PRO A 370 3.58 -7.72 -0.51
N ILE A 371 4.38 -6.80 -1.03
CA ILE A 371 4.09 -6.04 -2.25
C ILE A 371 5.20 -6.40 -3.24
N PRO A 372 4.87 -6.85 -4.46
CA PRO A 372 5.89 -7.10 -5.47
C PRO A 372 6.61 -5.80 -5.87
N ASP A 373 7.93 -5.88 -6.08
CA ASP A 373 8.79 -4.73 -6.40
C ASP A 373 8.38 -3.97 -7.68
N ASP A 374 7.68 -4.64 -8.61
CA ASP A 374 7.23 -4.10 -9.90
C ASP A 374 5.77 -3.62 -9.91
N VAL A 375 5.08 -3.66 -8.77
CA VAL A 375 3.68 -3.26 -8.64
C VAL A 375 3.57 -1.87 -8.01
N LEU A 376 2.93 -0.95 -8.72
CA LEU A 376 2.60 0.37 -8.18
C LEU A 376 1.49 0.24 -7.11
N TYR A 377 1.77 0.62 -5.87
CA TYR A 377 0.85 0.39 -4.75
C TYR A 377 0.48 1.66 -3.98
N LEU A 378 -0.84 1.88 -3.79
CA LEU A 378 -1.39 2.90 -2.90
C LEU A 378 -2.43 2.29 -1.96
N ALA A 379 -2.25 2.54 -0.66
CA ALA A 379 -3.17 2.15 0.39
C ALA A 379 -3.90 3.36 0.97
N LEU A 380 -5.24 3.34 0.89
CA LEU A 380 -6.10 4.36 1.49
C LEU A 380 -6.72 3.83 2.79
N GLU A 381 -6.45 4.53 3.90
CA GLU A 381 -6.87 4.16 5.25
C GLU A 381 -7.55 5.33 5.98
N HIS A 382 -8.43 5.04 6.93
CA HIS A 382 -8.88 6.02 7.92
C HIS A 382 -8.20 5.78 9.26
N GLU A 383 -7.87 6.85 9.98
CA GLU A 383 -7.18 6.75 11.27
C GLU A 383 -8.02 6.03 12.34
N GLU A 384 -9.34 6.18 12.25
CA GLU A 384 -10.31 5.55 13.14
C GLU A 384 -10.77 4.16 12.67
N ASP A 385 -10.22 3.62 11.59
CA ASP A 385 -10.60 2.31 11.05
C ASP A 385 -9.74 1.18 11.63
N ILE A 386 -10.30 0.49 12.63
CA ILE A 386 -9.67 -0.65 13.29
C ILE A 386 -9.36 -1.82 12.34
N VAL A 387 -10.07 -1.97 11.23
CA VAL A 387 -9.83 -3.07 10.29
C VAL A 387 -8.46 -2.90 9.66
N THR A 388 -8.08 -1.69 9.23
CA THR A 388 -6.75 -1.44 8.65
C THR A 388 -5.61 -1.80 9.63
N ALA A 389 -5.81 -1.57 10.93
CA ALA A 389 -4.84 -1.91 11.97
C ALA A 389 -4.61 -3.41 12.13
N LEU A 390 -5.58 -4.26 11.76
CA LEU A 390 -5.41 -5.71 11.77
C LEU A 390 -4.41 -6.21 10.71
N GLY A 391 -4.04 -5.37 9.75
CA GLY A 391 -2.97 -5.64 8.80
C GLY A 391 -1.57 -5.32 9.33
N GLY A 392 -1.45 -4.70 10.51
CA GLY A 392 -0.17 -4.21 11.03
C GLY A 392 0.31 -2.93 10.36
N VAL A 393 1.60 -2.61 10.50
CA VAL A 393 2.24 -1.43 9.90
C VAL A 393 2.77 -1.75 8.51
N HIS A 394 2.57 -0.83 7.56
CA HIS A 394 3.30 -0.85 6.29
C HIS A 394 4.79 -0.72 6.57
N ARG A 395 5.58 -1.70 6.12
CA ARG A 395 7.03 -1.75 6.38
C ARG A 395 7.87 -1.25 5.20
N ASP A 396 7.31 -1.31 4.01
CA ASP A 396 7.94 -0.88 2.78
C ASP A 396 7.89 0.66 2.66
N PRO A 397 9.05 1.35 2.61
CA PRO A 397 9.09 2.80 2.48
C PRO A 397 8.46 3.31 1.17
N ASP A 398 8.48 2.50 0.11
CA ASP A 398 8.05 2.91 -1.23
C ASP A 398 6.53 2.85 -1.37
N THR A 399 5.86 2.12 -0.49
CA THR A 399 4.40 2.11 -0.36
C THR A 399 3.87 3.53 -0.13
N ILE A 400 2.89 3.95 -0.94
CA ILE A 400 2.16 5.21 -0.72
C ILE A 400 0.98 4.89 0.20
N VAL A 401 1.03 5.37 1.44
CA VAL A 401 -0.13 5.23 2.33
C VAL A 401 -0.75 6.59 2.58
N VAL A 402 -2.04 6.70 2.30
CA VAL A 402 -2.84 7.90 2.51
C VAL A 402 -3.79 7.63 3.67
N ARG A 403 -3.68 8.43 4.74
CA ARG A 403 -4.61 8.41 5.88
C ARG A 403 -5.44 9.68 5.94
N ARG A 404 -6.69 9.54 6.37
CA ARG A 404 -7.56 10.65 6.76
C ARG A 404 -8.19 10.37 8.11
N SER A 405 -8.17 11.36 9.00
CA SER A 405 -9.00 11.34 10.21
C SER A 405 -10.42 11.82 9.85
N LEU A 406 -11.41 10.96 10.09
CA LEU A 406 -12.80 11.30 9.80
C LEU A 406 -13.45 12.08 10.93
N PHE A 407 -13.17 11.68 12.17
CA PHE A 407 -13.93 12.14 13.34
C PHE A 407 -13.11 13.06 14.23
N GLY A 408 -11.78 12.87 14.33
CA GLY A 408 -10.95 13.63 15.26
C GLY A 408 -11.51 13.55 16.68
N ASP A 409 -11.67 14.69 17.36
CA ASP A 409 -12.32 14.79 18.68
C ASP A 409 -13.87 14.96 18.59
N GLY A 410 -14.45 14.84 17.40
CA GLY A 410 -15.87 15.05 17.13
C GLY A 410 -16.77 13.84 17.43
N ASP A 411 -18.07 13.99 17.20
CA ASP A 411 -19.04 12.91 17.41
C ASP A 411 -18.91 11.80 16.36
N ILE A 412 -18.67 10.57 16.84
CA ILE A 412 -18.64 9.35 16.02
C ILE A 412 -20.08 8.89 15.77
N PRO A 413 -20.51 8.72 14.51
CA PRO A 413 -21.84 8.20 14.20
C PRO A 413 -22.06 6.83 14.82
N THR A 414 -23.17 6.65 15.54
CA THR A 414 -23.53 5.35 16.17
C THR A 414 -24.48 4.52 15.31
N THR A 415 -24.71 4.90 14.05
CA THR A 415 -25.59 4.20 13.10
C THR A 415 -24.98 2.90 12.58
N SER A 416 -23.68 2.70 12.78
CA SER A 416 -22.90 1.52 12.41
C SER A 416 -21.90 1.20 13.52
N VAL A 417 -21.45 -0.05 13.60
CA VAL A 417 -20.43 -0.48 14.57
C VAL A 417 -19.05 0.05 14.18
N LEU A 418 -18.78 0.12 12.87
CA LEU A 418 -17.51 0.56 12.28
C LEU A 418 -17.74 1.66 11.24
N PRO A 419 -18.25 2.84 11.63
CA PRO A 419 -18.51 3.95 10.70
C PRO A 419 -17.26 4.41 9.95
N ALA A 420 -16.07 4.30 10.54
CA ALA A 420 -14.81 4.63 9.85
C ALA A 420 -14.46 3.66 8.73
N HIS A 421 -14.99 2.43 8.80
CA HIS A 421 -14.72 1.39 7.82
C HIS A 421 -15.67 1.44 6.61
N GLU A 422 -16.72 2.26 6.61
CA GLU A 422 -17.74 2.25 5.55
C GLU A 422 -17.16 2.65 4.17
N LEU A 423 -17.42 1.84 3.15
CA LEU A 423 -16.96 2.11 1.77
C LEU A 423 -17.40 3.48 1.26
N ALA A 424 -18.57 3.97 1.63
CA ALA A 424 -19.06 5.30 1.23
C ALA A 424 -18.13 6.43 1.73
N ARG A 425 -17.60 6.32 2.95
CA ARG A 425 -16.62 7.27 3.50
C ARG A 425 -15.31 7.21 2.75
N TYR A 426 -14.87 6.00 2.40
CA TYR A 426 -13.68 5.83 1.60
C TYR A 426 -13.82 6.39 0.18
N GLN A 427 -15.01 6.28 -0.43
CA GLN A 427 -15.31 6.91 -1.71
C GLN A 427 -15.25 8.44 -1.64
N GLU A 428 -15.75 9.03 -0.53
CA GLU A 428 -15.59 10.47 -0.26
C GLU A 428 -14.09 10.84 -0.15
N THR A 429 -13.30 10.04 0.56
CA THR A 429 -11.86 10.29 0.70
C THR A 429 -11.10 10.10 -0.62
N ALA A 430 -11.42 9.07 -1.42
CA ALA A 430 -10.81 8.85 -2.73
C ALA A 430 -11.02 10.03 -3.68
N ALA A 431 -12.12 10.77 -3.56
CA ALA A 431 -12.35 12.01 -4.31
C ALA A 431 -11.34 13.12 -3.98
N LEU A 432 -10.81 13.14 -2.76
CA LEU A 432 -9.77 14.10 -2.36
C LEU A 432 -8.40 13.75 -2.95
N LEU A 433 -8.15 12.47 -3.28
CA LEU A 433 -6.87 12.02 -3.82
C LEU A 433 -6.68 12.48 -5.27
N ASP A 434 -7.76 12.54 -6.05
CA ASP A 434 -7.71 12.97 -7.45
C ASP A 434 -7.29 14.44 -7.60
N ASP A 435 -7.49 15.26 -6.56
CA ASP A 435 -7.10 16.68 -6.49
C ASP A 435 -5.87 16.92 -5.59
N ALA A 436 -5.24 15.85 -5.07
CA ALA A 436 -4.10 15.98 -4.16
C ALA A 436 -2.87 16.56 -4.88
N LYS A 437 -2.19 17.50 -4.21
CA LYS A 437 -0.97 18.15 -4.71
C LYS A 437 0.33 17.51 -4.21
N GLU A 438 0.22 16.35 -3.59
CA GLU A 438 1.38 15.59 -3.14
C GLU A 438 1.89 14.76 -4.33
N ASP A 439 3.18 14.87 -4.63
CA ASP A 439 3.76 14.40 -5.89
C ASP A 439 3.66 12.88 -6.07
N ARG A 440 3.79 12.09 -4.99
CA ARG A 440 3.65 10.62 -5.04
C ARG A 440 2.21 10.21 -5.35
N VAL A 441 1.23 10.84 -4.70
CA VAL A 441 -0.21 10.59 -4.95
C VAL A 441 -0.58 11.05 -6.35
N ALA A 442 -0.16 12.24 -6.77
CA ALA A 442 -0.42 12.75 -8.12
C ALA A 442 0.20 11.85 -9.19
N SER A 443 1.44 11.40 -8.99
CA SER A 443 2.11 10.43 -9.88
C SER A 443 1.37 9.10 -9.94
N PHE A 444 0.87 8.58 -8.81
CA PHE A 444 0.05 7.36 -8.80
C PHE A 444 -1.25 7.55 -9.58
N VAL A 445 -1.95 8.66 -9.39
CA VAL A 445 -3.18 8.99 -10.12
C VAL A 445 -2.92 9.10 -11.62
N ASP A 446 -1.83 9.75 -12.03
CA ASP A 446 -1.47 9.91 -13.43
C ASP A 446 -1.08 8.58 -14.08
N GLN A 447 -0.26 7.75 -13.41
CA GLN A 447 0.07 6.40 -13.89
C GLN A 447 -1.18 5.52 -14.01
N THR A 448 -2.10 5.61 -13.04
CA THR A 448 -3.33 4.83 -13.10
C THR A 448 -4.26 5.27 -14.24
N ARG A 449 -4.32 6.58 -14.53
CA ARG A 449 -5.04 7.13 -15.68
C ARG A 449 -4.39 6.75 -17.01
N ASP A 450 -3.06 6.86 -17.09
CA ASP A 450 -2.30 6.59 -18.30
C ASP A 450 -2.41 5.12 -18.75
N PHE A 451 -2.62 4.20 -17.81
CA PHE A 451 -2.85 2.77 -18.09
C PHE A 451 -3.97 2.47 -19.10
N THR A 452 -5.04 3.29 -19.11
CA THR A 452 -6.19 3.16 -20.03
C THR A 452 -6.26 4.30 -21.05
N LYS A 453 -5.22 5.12 -21.17
CA LYS A 453 -5.20 6.28 -22.05
C LYS A 453 -5.29 5.88 -23.52
N GLY A 454 -6.26 6.46 -24.22
CA GLY A 454 -6.53 6.14 -25.63
C GLY A 454 -7.15 4.75 -25.84
N ALA A 455 -7.45 4.03 -24.77
CA ALA A 455 -8.12 2.74 -24.85
C ALA A 455 -9.64 2.90 -25.07
N VAL A 456 -10.25 1.90 -25.70
CA VAL A 456 -11.70 1.82 -25.88
C VAL A 456 -12.25 0.80 -24.90
N GLY A 457 -13.17 1.21 -24.02
CA GLY A 457 -13.81 0.29 -23.09
C GLY A 457 -14.80 -0.64 -23.79
N VAL A 458 -14.54 -1.94 -23.69
CA VAL A 458 -15.25 -2.99 -24.42
C VAL A 458 -16.31 -3.66 -23.57
N SER A 459 -15.99 -3.93 -22.30
CA SER A 459 -16.94 -4.58 -21.40
C SER A 459 -16.77 -4.18 -19.94
N SER A 460 -17.88 -4.23 -19.19
CA SER A 460 -17.91 -4.27 -17.72
C SER A 460 -18.75 -5.47 -17.30
N GLU A 461 -18.11 -6.41 -16.60
CA GLU A 461 -18.67 -7.69 -16.22
C GLU A 461 -18.70 -7.79 -14.70
N ARG A 462 -19.85 -8.18 -14.13
CA ARG A 462 -19.98 -8.43 -12.70
C ARG A 462 -20.10 -9.92 -12.43
N TYR A 463 -19.43 -10.38 -11.39
CA TYR A 463 -19.42 -11.78 -11.00
C TYR A 463 -20.00 -11.96 -9.61
N LEU A 464 -20.77 -13.03 -9.48
CA LEU A 464 -21.20 -13.59 -8.21
C LEU A 464 -20.43 -14.88 -7.97
N ALA A 465 -19.67 -14.91 -6.87
CA ALA A 465 -18.97 -16.08 -6.39
C ALA A 465 -19.83 -16.85 -5.39
N ARG A 466 -19.75 -18.18 -5.42
CA ARG A 466 -20.37 -19.09 -4.44
C ARG A 466 -19.43 -20.23 -4.11
N ARG A 467 -19.46 -20.70 -2.86
CA ARG A 467 -18.83 -21.96 -2.47
C ARG A 467 -19.60 -23.12 -3.08
N LYS A 468 -18.90 -24.15 -3.56
CA LYS A 468 -19.52 -25.42 -3.96
C LYS A 468 -19.96 -26.14 -2.68
N GLU A 469 -21.17 -26.66 -2.69
CA GLU A 469 -21.58 -27.64 -1.67
C GLU A 469 -20.75 -28.91 -1.86
N ASP A 470 -20.23 -29.46 -0.75
CA ASP A 470 -19.43 -30.69 -0.72
C ASP A 470 -20.23 -31.92 -1.23
#